data_AF-B2KU84-F1
#
_entry.id   AF-B2KU84-F1
#
_cell.length_a   1.000
_cell.length_b   1.000
_cell.length_c   1.000
_cell.angle_alpha   90.00
_cell.angle_beta   90.00
_cell.angle_gamma   90.00
#
_symmetry.space_group_name_H-M   'P 1'
#
loop_
_entity.id
_entity.type
_entity.pdbx_description
1 polymer ?
#
loop_
_entity_poly.entity_id
_entity_poly.type
_entity_poly.pdbx_seq_one_letter_code
_entity_poly.pdbx_strand_id
1 'polypeptide(L)'
;MAVSLNGDGTTTTLICCSAFIPIYKKLNMNMMNLGVLIILQNTIMNLLPWGGPTARAMAVLKVDADILTYLLPGMILALAYVIFYVAPHMGRAERKRLGVRELTDEEIDEMTSVVDPEVSEIRRPNMFLFNGILTIVLIAWLVASSFIKAIAMPPLLLFLVGTCIALMANYPKLGDQSKRIGANGGDAVQVVILVFAAGVFMGLFQGTGMAEAL
;
A
#
# COMPACT_ATOMS: atom_id res chain seq x y z
N MET A 1 4.16 0.36 6.68
CA MET A 1 2.87 1.10 6.58
C MET A 1 2.91 2.16 5.48
N ALA A 2 3.76 3.18 5.57
CA ALA A 2 3.83 4.27 4.58
C ALA A 2 4.12 3.81 3.14
N VAL A 3 4.84 2.69 2.97
CA VAL A 3 5.25 2.15 1.67
C VAL A 3 4.13 1.34 0.98
N SER A 4 3.21 0.77 1.76
CA SER A 4 2.20 -0.17 1.26
C SER A 4 0.92 0.51 0.79
N LEU A 5 0.92 1.83 0.70
CA LEU A 5 -0.23 2.60 0.20
C LEU A 5 -0.56 2.24 -1.25
N ASN A 6 0.42 1.78 -2.04
CA ASN A 6 0.24 1.36 -3.42
C ASN A 6 -0.50 0.01 -3.56
N GLY A 7 -0.80 -0.70 -2.47
CA GLY A 7 -1.50 -1.99 -2.53
C GLY A 7 -0.64 -3.17 -3.02
N ASP A 8 0.65 -2.94 -3.28
CA ASP A 8 1.62 -3.98 -3.61
C ASP A 8 2.42 -4.44 -2.37
N GLY A 9 2.19 -5.70 -2.00
CA GLY A 9 2.90 -6.36 -0.91
C GLY A 9 4.35 -6.68 -1.24
N THR A 10 4.73 -6.80 -2.51
CA THR A 10 6.09 -7.18 -2.91
C THR A 10 7.08 -6.03 -2.75
N THR A 11 6.78 -4.85 -3.28
CA THR A 11 7.59 -3.63 -3.08
C THR A 11 7.70 -3.27 -1.60
N THR A 12 6.59 -3.37 -0.84
CA THR A 12 6.59 -3.14 0.61
C THR A 12 7.54 -4.09 1.34
N THR A 13 7.49 -5.37 0.98
CA THR A 13 8.34 -6.39 1.60
C THR A 13 9.80 -6.15 1.26
N LEU A 14 10.13 -5.83 0.01
CA LEU A 14 11.51 -5.53 -0.40
C LEU A 14 12.09 -4.31 0.34
N ILE A 15 11.31 -3.24 0.47
CA ILE A 15 11.74 -2.03 1.18
C ILE A 15 11.89 -2.29 2.69
N CYS A 16 10.94 -2.98 3.32
CA CYS A 16 11.04 -3.34 4.73
C CYS A 16 12.21 -4.30 4.97
N CYS A 17 12.37 -5.32 4.15
CA CYS A 17 13.45 -6.30 4.29
C CYS A 17 14.82 -5.64 4.09
N SER A 18 15.01 -4.83 3.05
CA SER A 18 16.29 -4.14 2.82
C SER A 18 16.68 -3.22 3.99
N ALA A 19 15.71 -2.53 4.60
CA ALA A 19 15.97 -1.67 5.75
C ALA A 19 16.19 -2.43 7.07
N PHE A 20 15.39 -3.46 7.35
CA PHE A 20 15.37 -4.10 8.68
C PHE A 20 16.21 -5.38 8.77
N ILE A 21 16.50 -6.09 7.67
CA ILE A 21 17.34 -7.30 7.70
C ILE A 21 18.74 -7.03 8.29
N PRO A 22 19.47 -5.97 7.91
CA PRO A 22 20.79 -5.69 8.48
C PRO A 22 20.75 -5.53 10.00
N ILE A 23 19.73 -4.80 10.50
CA ILE A 23 19.52 -4.54 11.93
C ILE A 23 19.19 -5.84 12.67
N TYR A 24 18.26 -6.65 12.16
CA TYR A 24 17.87 -7.92 12.78
C TYR A 24 19.04 -8.90 12.87
N LYS A 25 19.91 -8.95 11.85
CA LYS A 25 21.11 -9.78 11.86
C LYS A 25 22.14 -9.29 12.87
N LYS A 26 22.42 -7.97 12.91
CA LYS A 26 23.43 -7.38 13.83
C LYS A 26 23.03 -7.52 15.30
N LEU A 27 21.73 -7.43 15.59
CA LEU A 27 21.17 -7.59 16.94
C LEU A 27 20.84 -9.05 17.30
N ASN A 28 21.04 -10.02 16.41
CA ASN A 28 20.68 -11.45 16.61
C ASN A 28 19.19 -11.66 16.97
N MET A 29 18.31 -10.84 16.38
CA MET A 29 16.86 -10.96 16.54
C MET A 29 16.28 -12.06 15.66
N ASN A 30 15.17 -12.66 16.08
CA ASN A 30 14.49 -13.69 15.30
C ASN A 30 13.88 -13.11 14.01
N MET A 31 14.35 -13.60 12.86
CA MET A 31 13.84 -13.21 11.53
C MET A 31 12.34 -13.49 11.35
N MET A 32 11.80 -14.49 12.04
CA MET A 32 10.36 -14.82 12.00
C MET A 32 9.51 -13.66 12.51
N ASN A 33 10.01 -12.91 13.51
CA ASN A 33 9.28 -11.76 14.04
C ASN A 33 9.14 -10.66 13.00
N LEU A 34 10.18 -10.42 12.19
CA LEU A 34 10.12 -9.49 11.06
C LEU A 34 9.11 -9.96 10.01
N GLY A 35 9.14 -11.24 9.64
CA GLY A 35 8.22 -11.81 8.66
C GLY A 35 6.75 -11.70 9.08
N VAL A 36 6.45 -12.03 10.34
CA VAL A 36 5.08 -11.91 10.90
C VAL A 36 4.59 -10.47 10.86
N LEU A 37 5.42 -9.50 11.27
CA LEU A 37 5.04 -8.09 11.24
C LEU A 37 4.80 -7.58 9.81
N ILE A 38 5.62 -7.99 8.85
CA ILE A 38 5.45 -7.64 7.43
C ILE A 38 4.14 -8.23 6.88
N ILE A 39 3.88 -9.52 7.10
CA ILE A 39 2.69 -10.21 6.58
C ILE A 39 1.39 -9.68 7.20
N LEU A 40 1.37 -9.45 8.52
CA LEU A 40 0.22 -8.87 9.20
C LEU A 40 -0.11 -7.48 8.62
N GLN A 41 0.92 -6.68 8.39
CA GLN A 41 0.74 -5.34 7.84
C GLN A 41 0.27 -5.37 6.38
N ASN A 42 0.86 -6.23 5.54
CA ASN A 42 0.48 -6.37 4.14
C ASN A 42 -0.96 -6.87 4.00
N THR A 43 -1.41 -7.76 4.89
CA THR A 43 -2.79 -8.24 4.91
C THR A 43 -3.79 -7.11 5.13
N ILE A 44 -3.48 -6.19 6.06
CA ILE A 44 -4.36 -5.03 6.30
C ILE A 44 -4.37 -4.09 5.10
N MET A 45 -3.24 -3.86 4.45
CA MET A 45 -3.15 -2.93 3.31
C MET A 45 -3.76 -3.49 2.02
N ASN A 46 -3.77 -4.81 1.86
CA ASN A 46 -4.48 -5.48 0.76
C ASN A 46 -6.00 -5.27 0.77
N LEU A 47 -6.55 -4.73 1.86
CA LEU A 47 -7.96 -4.37 1.97
C LEU A 47 -8.31 -3.10 1.20
N LEU A 48 -7.34 -2.27 0.81
CA LEU A 48 -7.59 -1.08 0.01
C LEU A 48 -8.26 -1.44 -1.33
N PRO A 49 -9.15 -0.59 -1.89
CA PRO A 49 -9.93 -0.94 -3.09
C PRO A 49 -9.06 -1.14 -4.34
N TRP A 50 -7.84 -0.59 -4.34
CA TRP A 50 -6.83 -0.82 -5.38
C TRP A 50 -5.87 -1.98 -5.05
N GLY A 51 -6.01 -2.63 -3.89
CA GLY A 51 -5.29 -3.86 -3.56
C GLY A 51 -5.84 -5.03 -4.35
N GLY A 52 -4.96 -5.91 -4.84
CA GLY A 52 -5.33 -7.02 -5.73
C GLY A 52 -6.51 -7.87 -5.24
N PRO A 53 -6.53 -8.36 -3.97
CA PRO A 53 -7.64 -9.13 -3.44
C PRO A 53 -8.97 -8.36 -3.37
N THR A 54 -8.96 -7.12 -2.88
CA THR A 54 -10.19 -6.31 -2.76
C THR A 54 -10.72 -5.90 -4.14
N ALA A 55 -9.84 -5.54 -5.08
CA ALA A 55 -10.24 -5.23 -6.44
C ALA A 55 -10.99 -6.41 -7.11
N ARG A 56 -10.56 -7.65 -6.84
CA ARG A 56 -11.29 -8.85 -7.27
C ARG A 56 -12.67 -8.96 -6.64
N ALA A 57 -12.75 -8.80 -5.32
CA ALA A 57 -14.01 -8.87 -4.59
C ALA A 57 -15.00 -7.79 -5.07
N MET A 58 -14.51 -6.57 -5.30
CA MET A 58 -15.30 -5.44 -5.82
C MET A 58 -15.86 -5.71 -7.22
N ALA A 59 -15.04 -6.27 -8.12
CA ALA A 59 -15.47 -6.61 -9.48
C ALA A 59 -16.59 -7.67 -9.48
N VAL A 60 -16.53 -8.63 -8.56
CA VAL A 60 -17.55 -9.68 -8.39
C VAL A 60 -18.83 -9.14 -7.74
N LEU A 61 -18.68 -8.35 -6.67
CA LEU A 61 -19.81 -7.84 -5.88
C LEU A 61 -20.48 -6.61 -6.51
N LYS A 62 -19.92 -6.07 -7.61
CA LYS A 62 -20.36 -4.82 -8.27
C LYS A 62 -20.41 -3.63 -7.29
N VAL A 63 -19.41 -3.54 -6.42
CA VAL A 63 -19.27 -2.47 -5.43
C VAL A 63 -18.08 -1.59 -5.80
N ASP A 64 -18.26 -0.28 -5.76
CA ASP A 64 -17.21 0.70 -6.04
C ASP A 64 -16.30 0.95 -4.82
N ALA A 65 -15.26 1.78 -5.01
CA ALA A 65 -14.25 2.05 -3.99
C ALA A 65 -14.80 2.68 -2.69
N ASP A 66 -16.08 3.06 -2.68
CA ASP A 66 -16.83 3.49 -1.49
C ASP A 66 -16.86 2.39 -0.40
N ILE A 67 -16.65 1.12 -0.75
CA ILE A 67 -16.45 0.02 0.20
C ILE A 67 -15.34 0.32 1.22
N LEU A 68 -14.36 1.15 0.83
CA LEU A 68 -13.30 1.61 1.73
C LEU A 68 -13.88 2.27 2.98
N THR A 69 -14.99 3.02 2.88
CA THR A 69 -15.58 3.71 4.05
C THR A 69 -16.16 2.75 5.08
N TYR A 70 -16.68 1.60 4.64
CA TYR A 70 -17.15 0.54 5.53
C TYR A 70 -15.99 -0.27 6.12
N LEU A 71 -14.88 -0.38 5.39
CA LEU A 71 -13.72 -1.15 5.78
C LEU A 71 -12.73 -0.37 6.66
N LEU A 72 -12.70 0.96 6.50
CA LEU A 72 -11.80 1.89 7.18
C LEU A 72 -11.81 1.72 8.70
N PRO A 73 -12.97 1.62 9.39
CA PRO A 73 -12.99 1.44 10.84
C PRO A 73 -12.34 0.13 11.26
N GLY A 74 -12.61 -0.96 10.53
CA GLY A 74 -11.99 -2.27 10.76
C GLY A 74 -10.49 -2.26 10.52
N MET A 75 -10.05 -1.58 9.47
CA MET A 75 -8.62 -1.38 9.18
C MET A 75 -7.94 -0.59 10.31
N ILE A 76 -8.53 0.51 10.78
CA ILE A 76 -7.97 1.31 11.88
C ILE A 76 -7.84 0.46 13.15
N LEU A 77 -8.86 -0.34 13.49
CA LEU A 77 -8.81 -1.24 14.63
C LEU A 77 -7.71 -2.31 14.48
N ALA A 78 -7.60 -2.93 13.31
CA ALA A 78 -6.56 -3.93 13.03
C ALA A 78 -5.15 -3.30 13.11
N LEU A 79 -4.98 -2.08 12.58
CA LEU A 79 -3.73 -1.34 12.68
C LEU A 79 -3.38 -1.01 14.13
N ALA A 80 -4.35 -0.52 14.90
CA ALA A 80 -4.17 -0.25 16.31
C ALA A 80 -3.76 -1.53 17.07
N TYR A 81 -4.39 -2.66 16.79
CA TYR A 81 -4.02 -3.94 17.39
C TYR A 81 -2.58 -4.34 17.05
N VAL A 82 -2.16 -4.25 15.78
CA VAL A 82 -0.79 -4.60 15.38
C VAL A 82 0.24 -3.66 16.03
N ILE A 83 -0.04 -2.36 16.08
CA ILE A 83 0.88 -1.34 16.61
C ILE A 83 0.97 -1.38 18.14
N PHE A 84 -0.16 -1.45 18.84
CA PHE A 84 -0.20 -1.31 20.29
C PHE A 84 -0.06 -2.65 21.03
N TYR A 85 -0.43 -3.76 20.39
CA TYR A 85 -0.40 -5.07 21.03
C TYR A 85 0.69 -5.97 20.46
N VAL A 86 0.65 -6.27 19.16
CA VAL A 86 1.53 -7.28 18.56
C VAL A 86 3.00 -6.82 18.55
N ALA A 87 3.29 -5.63 18.00
CA ALA A 87 4.65 -5.15 17.88
C ALA A 87 5.35 -4.93 19.24
N PRO A 88 4.71 -4.33 20.27
CA PRO A 88 5.33 -4.14 21.58
C PRO A 88 5.50 -5.46 22.32
N HIS A 89 4.58 -6.41 22.17
CA HIS A 89 4.72 -7.73 22.78
C HIS A 89 5.92 -8.50 22.20
N MET A 90 6.05 -8.54 20.87
CA MET A 90 7.18 -9.20 20.20
C MET A 90 8.51 -8.48 20.46
N GLY A 91 8.51 -7.14 20.46
CA GLY A 91 9.69 -6.33 20.75
C GLY A 91 10.17 -6.49 22.20
N ARG A 92 9.24 -6.52 23.18
CA ARG A 92 9.58 -6.76 24.59
C ARG A 92 10.09 -8.18 24.83
N ALA A 93 9.52 -9.17 24.15
CA ALA A 93 10.00 -10.55 24.23
C ALA A 93 11.45 -10.68 23.74
N GLU A 94 11.79 -10.04 22.62
CA GLU A 94 13.18 -10.00 22.15
C GLU A 94 14.10 -9.18 23.04
N ARG A 95 13.64 -8.03 23.54
CA ARG A 95 14.42 -7.23 24.49
C ARG A 95 14.73 -8.01 25.78
N LYS A 96 13.79 -8.84 26.25
CA LYS A 96 14.02 -9.70 27.43
C LYS A 96 15.01 -10.82 27.14
N ARG A 97 15.04 -11.35 25.90
CA ARG A 97 15.96 -12.41 25.48
C ARG A 97 17.38 -11.90 25.22
N LEU A 98 17.51 -10.76 24.55
CA LEU A 98 18.79 -10.23 24.06
C LEU A 98 19.41 -9.18 24.98
N GLY A 99 18.62 -8.59 25.89
CA GLY A 99 19.06 -7.45 26.70
C GLY A 99 19.04 -6.13 25.92
N VAL A 100 19.51 -5.07 26.56
CA VAL A 100 19.70 -3.75 25.91
C VAL A 100 21.15 -3.67 25.47
N ARG A 101 21.38 -3.55 24.16
CA ARG A 101 22.69 -3.31 23.58
C ARG A 101 22.76 -1.85 23.14
N GLU A 102 23.77 -1.13 23.59
CA GLU A 102 24.10 0.18 23.02
C GLU A 102 24.87 -0.05 21.72
N LEU A 103 24.37 0.57 20.65
CA LEU A 103 25.01 0.57 19.34
C LEU A 103 25.93 1.79 19.27
N THR A 104 27.12 1.61 18.72
CA THR A 104 28.02 2.74 18.43
C THR A 104 27.54 3.52 17.21
N ASP A 105 27.91 4.80 17.11
CA ASP A 105 27.52 5.65 15.98
C ASP A 105 28.01 5.10 14.62
N GLU A 106 29.20 4.48 14.60
CA GLU A 106 29.74 3.79 13.40
C GLU A 106 28.89 2.58 13.00
N GLU A 107 28.38 1.81 13.97
CA GLU A 107 27.51 0.68 13.69
C GLU A 107 26.15 1.10 13.14
N ILE A 108 25.65 2.28 13.54
CA ILE A 108 24.42 2.88 13.03
C ILE A 108 24.61 3.39 11.60
N ASP A 109 25.75 4.01 11.30
CA ASP A 109 26.07 4.52 9.97
C ASP A 109 26.18 3.38 8.94
N GLU A 110 26.87 2.28 9.28
CA GLU A 110 26.91 1.06 8.45
C GLU A 110 25.52 0.46 8.16
N MET A 111 24.59 0.55 9.10
CA MET A 111 23.24 0.00 8.93
C MET A 111 22.29 0.94 8.18
N THR A 112 22.63 2.22 8.07
CA THR A 112 21.78 3.27 7.46
C THR A 112 22.29 3.78 6.12
N SER A 113 23.54 3.48 5.75
CA SER A 113 24.08 3.75 4.42
C SER A 113 23.38 2.87 3.36
N VAL A 114 22.35 3.43 2.72
CA VAL A 114 21.66 2.79 1.58
C VAL A 114 22.49 3.04 0.32
N VAL A 115 23.24 2.04 -0.12
CA VAL A 115 24.14 2.09 -1.30
C VAL A 115 23.39 1.74 -2.60
N ASP A 116 22.19 2.29 -2.80
CA ASP A 116 21.42 2.07 -4.04
C ASP A 116 21.22 3.39 -4.81
N PRO A 117 22.02 3.63 -5.87
CA PRO A 117 21.97 4.86 -6.66
C PRO A 117 20.61 5.12 -7.32
N GLU A 118 19.89 4.07 -7.70
CA GLU A 118 18.58 4.19 -8.38
C GLU A 118 17.48 4.66 -7.42
N VAL A 119 17.55 4.27 -6.14
CA VAL A 119 16.59 4.69 -5.11
C VAL A 119 16.78 6.17 -4.74
N SER A 120 18.01 6.67 -4.82
CA SER A 120 18.34 8.07 -4.54
C SER A 120 17.76 9.02 -5.58
N GLU A 121 17.80 8.65 -6.87
CA GLU A 121 17.28 9.50 -7.97
C GLU A 121 15.75 9.64 -7.94
N ILE A 122 15.02 8.63 -7.47
CA ILE A 122 13.55 8.65 -7.42
C ILE A 122 13.03 9.36 -6.17
N ARG A 123 13.85 9.48 -5.11
CA ARG A 123 13.43 9.94 -3.78
C ARG A 123 12.90 11.37 -3.75
N ARG A 124 13.17 12.17 -4.80
CA ARG A 124 12.74 13.59 -5.02
C ARG A 124 12.28 14.29 -3.72
N PRO A 125 13.20 14.49 -2.76
CA PRO A 125 12.85 14.83 -1.37
C PRO A 125 12.09 16.15 -1.25
N ASN A 126 12.29 17.08 -2.19
CA ASN A 126 11.63 18.39 -2.19
C ASN A 126 10.12 18.33 -2.52
N MET A 127 9.61 17.26 -3.12
CA MET A 127 8.20 17.13 -3.50
C MET A 127 7.39 16.23 -2.55
N PHE A 128 8.00 15.74 -1.47
CA PHE A 128 7.34 14.89 -0.50
C PHE A 128 6.11 15.56 0.13
N LEU A 129 6.23 16.83 0.53
CA LEU A 129 5.14 17.56 1.17
C LEU A 129 3.95 17.76 0.22
N PHE A 130 4.22 18.13 -1.04
CA PHE A 130 3.19 18.29 -2.06
C PHE A 130 2.44 16.97 -2.31
N ASN A 131 3.19 15.88 -2.52
CA ASN A 131 2.60 14.56 -2.76
C ASN A 131 1.83 14.03 -1.54
N GLY A 132 2.36 14.26 -0.34
CA GLY A 132 1.69 13.91 0.91
C GLY A 132 0.35 14.64 1.06
N ILE A 133 0.32 15.97 0.85
CA ILE A 133 -0.92 16.76 0.92
C ILE A 133 -1.90 16.30 -0.15
N LEU A 134 -1.46 16.14 -1.41
CA LEU A 134 -2.32 15.68 -2.49
C LEU A 134 -2.95 14.33 -2.16
N THR A 135 -2.17 13.39 -1.63
CA THR A 135 -2.64 12.06 -1.24
C THR A 135 -3.67 12.14 -0.11
N ILE A 136 -3.39 12.93 0.94
CA ILE A 136 -4.32 13.13 2.05
C ILE A 136 -5.64 13.75 1.55
N VAL A 137 -5.57 14.75 0.67
CA VAL A 137 -6.75 15.40 0.10
C VAL A 137 -7.58 14.43 -0.72
N LEU A 138 -6.95 13.61 -1.57
CA LEU A 138 -7.66 12.61 -2.39
C LEU A 138 -8.35 11.56 -1.51
N ILE A 139 -7.66 11.05 -0.48
CA ILE A 139 -8.25 10.09 0.45
C ILE A 139 -9.39 10.72 1.25
N ALA A 140 -9.19 11.93 1.76
CA ALA A 140 -10.22 12.65 2.52
C ALA A 140 -11.45 12.93 1.64
N TRP A 141 -11.25 13.31 0.38
CA TRP A 141 -12.34 13.52 -0.57
C TRP A 141 -13.05 12.19 -0.88
N LEU A 142 -12.32 11.11 -1.16
CA LEU A 142 -12.92 9.78 -1.38
C LEU A 142 -13.78 9.32 -0.19
N VAL A 143 -13.33 9.57 1.03
CA VAL A 143 -14.11 9.25 2.23
C VAL A 143 -15.32 10.18 2.35
N ALA A 144 -15.13 11.49 2.13
CA ALA A 144 -16.19 12.48 2.25
C ALA A 144 -17.28 12.32 1.17
N SER A 145 -16.93 11.87 -0.04
CA SER A 145 -17.89 11.60 -1.12
C SER A 145 -18.92 10.53 -0.76
N SER A 146 -18.56 9.58 0.11
CA SER A 146 -19.49 8.55 0.62
C SER A 146 -20.58 9.15 1.53
N PHE A 147 -20.25 10.20 2.29
CA PHE A 147 -21.18 10.83 3.24
C PHE A 147 -21.90 12.06 2.67
N ILE A 148 -21.27 12.77 1.72
CA ILE A 148 -21.75 14.06 1.20
C ILE A 148 -21.97 13.93 -0.31
N LYS A 149 -23.23 13.71 -0.71
CA LYS A 149 -23.62 13.58 -2.13
C LYS A 149 -23.27 14.80 -2.99
N ALA A 150 -23.18 16.00 -2.41
CA ALA A 150 -22.88 17.24 -3.13
C ALA A 150 -21.44 17.29 -3.69
N ILE A 151 -20.51 16.53 -3.10
CA ILE A 151 -19.11 16.44 -3.55
C ILE A 151 -18.77 15.04 -4.09
N ALA A 152 -19.80 14.21 -4.30
CA ALA A 152 -19.63 12.84 -4.76
C ALA A 152 -19.03 12.84 -6.17
N MET A 153 -17.89 12.18 -6.30
CA MET A 153 -17.23 11.97 -7.57
C MET A 153 -16.91 10.49 -7.73
N PRO A 154 -17.16 9.89 -8.91
CA PRO A 154 -16.76 8.52 -9.19
C PRO A 154 -15.29 8.30 -8.81
N PRO A 155 -14.95 7.27 -8.02
CA PRO A 155 -13.59 7.06 -7.53
C PRO A 155 -12.54 7.03 -8.65
N LEU A 156 -12.90 6.44 -9.80
CA LEU A 156 -12.07 6.42 -11.00
C LEU A 156 -11.66 7.83 -11.46
N LEU A 157 -12.60 8.78 -11.46
CA LEU A 157 -12.32 10.17 -11.84
C LEU A 157 -11.45 10.85 -10.78
N LEU A 158 -11.69 10.57 -9.50
CA LEU A 158 -10.91 11.13 -8.39
C LEU A 158 -9.44 10.73 -8.48
N PHE A 159 -9.16 9.45 -8.69
CA PHE A 159 -7.80 8.97 -8.85
C PHE A 159 -7.17 9.40 -10.18
N LEU A 160 -7.94 9.47 -11.27
CA LEU A 160 -7.44 9.96 -12.55
C LEU A 160 -7.00 11.43 -12.47
N VAL A 161 -7.84 12.30 -11.92
CA VAL A 161 -7.52 13.72 -11.74
C VAL A 161 -6.33 13.89 -10.80
N GLY A 162 -6.31 13.16 -9.69
CA GLY A 162 -5.18 13.14 -8.77
C GLY A 162 -3.87 12.73 -9.45
N THR A 163 -3.91 11.70 -10.29
CA THR A 163 -2.75 11.23 -11.06
C THR A 163 -2.29 12.26 -12.08
N CYS A 164 -3.22 12.93 -12.78
CA CYS A 164 -2.88 14.01 -13.71
C CYS A 164 -2.19 15.18 -13.00
N ILE A 165 -2.73 15.61 -11.86
CA ILE A 165 -2.14 16.69 -11.05
C ILE A 165 -0.74 16.27 -10.55
N ALA A 166 -0.61 15.04 -10.04
CA ALA A 166 0.66 14.50 -9.59
C ALA A 166 1.69 14.45 -10.71
N LEU A 167 1.33 13.95 -11.90
CA LEU A 167 2.24 13.88 -13.04
C LEU A 167 2.64 15.27 -13.55
N MET A 168 1.71 16.22 -13.65
CA MET A 168 2.04 17.58 -14.09
C MET A 168 2.97 18.29 -13.11
N ALA A 169 2.72 18.18 -11.80
CA ALA A 169 3.53 18.83 -10.78
C ALA A 169 4.90 18.16 -10.61
N ASN A 170 4.95 16.81 -10.57
CA ASN A 170 6.19 16.07 -10.35
C ASN A 170 7.02 15.90 -11.62
N TYR A 171 6.40 15.83 -12.79
CA TYR A 171 7.08 15.55 -14.06
C TYR A 171 6.61 16.54 -15.14
N PRO A 172 7.13 17.78 -15.16
CA PRO A 172 6.72 18.79 -16.13
C PRO A 172 7.07 18.41 -17.59
N LYS A 173 8.07 17.54 -17.77
CA LYS A 173 8.51 17.06 -19.08
C LYS A 173 7.69 15.84 -19.50
N LEU A 174 7.09 15.89 -20.68
CA LEU A 174 6.30 14.79 -21.26
C LEU A 174 7.06 13.47 -21.34
N GLY A 175 8.36 13.51 -21.65
CA GLY A 175 9.21 12.32 -21.70
C GLY A 175 9.33 11.60 -20.35
N ASP A 176 9.36 12.36 -19.24
CA ASP A 176 9.44 11.79 -17.90
C ASP A 176 8.08 11.25 -17.45
N GLN A 177 6.97 11.90 -17.84
CA GLN A 177 5.62 11.39 -17.59
C GLN A 177 5.41 10.02 -18.25
N SER A 178 5.77 9.90 -19.53
CA SER A 178 5.64 8.64 -20.26
C SER A 178 6.47 7.50 -19.64
N LYS A 179 7.72 7.79 -19.23
CA LYS A 179 8.56 6.82 -18.52
C LYS A 179 7.93 6.35 -17.21
N ARG A 180 7.30 7.24 -16.44
CA ARG A 180 6.65 6.88 -15.18
C ARG A 180 5.37 6.08 -15.38
N ILE A 181 4.55 6.43 -16.39
CA ILE A 181 3.38 5.63 -16.76
C ILE A 181 3.83 4.23 -17.19
N GLY A 182 4.88 4.13 -18.02
CA GLY A 182 5.43 2.84 -18.46
C GLY A 182 5.94 1.98 -17.30
N ALA A 183 6.67 2.58 -16.35
CA ALA A 183 7.20 1.88 -15.20
C ALA A 183 6.12 1.28 -14.28
N ASN A 184 4.96 1.93 -14.16
CA ASN A 184 3.83 1.44 -13.35
C ASN A 184 2.78 0.70 -14.19
N GLY A 185 2.97 0.64 -15.51
CA GLY A 185 2.01 0.07 -16.44
C GLY A 185 1.85 -1.44 -16.29
N GLY A 186 2.93 -2.14 -15.91
CA GLY A 186 2.88 -3.58 -15.64
C GLY A 186 1.87 -3.94 -14.55
N ASP A 187 1.93 -3.24 -13.42
CA ASP A 187 1.00 -3.42 -12.30
C ASP A 187 -0.43 -3.06 -12.70
N ALA A 188 -0.60 -1.95 -13.43
CA ALA A 188 -1.92 -1.50 -13.89
C ALA A 188 -2.57 -2.50 -14.86
N VAL A 189 -1.80 -3.02 -15.84
CA VAL A 189 -2.29 -3.99 -16.83
C VAL A 189 -2.75 -5.28 -16.14
N GLN A 190 -2.01 -5.74 -15.13
CA GLN A 190 -2.39 -6.93 -14.38
C GLN A 190 -3.75 -6.76 -13.68
N VAL A 191 -4.00 -5.60 -13.07
CA VAL A 191 -5.30 -5.29 -12.44
C VAL A 191 -6.41 -5.20 -13.49
N VAL A 192 -6.15 -4.57 -14.65
CA VAL A 192 -7.15 -4.45 -15.73
C VAL A 192 -7.57 -5.82 -16.28
N ILE A 193 -6.61 -6.69 -16.59
CA ILE A 193 -6.88 -8.05 -17.09
C ILE A 193 -7.71 -8.83 -16.08
N LEU A 194 -7.40 -8.68 -14.79
CA LEU A 194 -8.10 -9.34 -13.71
C LEU A 194 -9.55 -8.88 -13.56
N VAL A 195 -9.79 -7.56 -13.56
CA VAL A 195 -11.15 -6.98 -13.50
C VAL A 195 -11.96 -7.42 -14.72
N PHE A 196 -11.34 -7.44 -15.89
CA PHE A 196 -11.97 -7.93 -17.12
C PHE A 196 -12.35 -9.41 -17.02
N ALA A 197 -11.44 -10.28 -16.57
CA ALA A 197 -11.70 -11.70 -16.37
C ALA A 197 -12.81 -11.95 -15.34
N ALA A 198 -12.81 -11.22 -14.22
CA ALA A 198 -13.86 -11.28 -13.21
C ALA A 198 -15.22 -10.83 -13.79
N GLY A 199 -15.23 -9.78 -14.61
CA GLY A 199 -16.42 -9.30 -15.31
C GLY A 199 -17.00 -10.34 -16.29
N VAL A 200 -16.14 -10.99 -17.09
CA VAL A 200 -16.54 -12.09 -17.98
C VAL A 200 -17.12 -13.27 -17.18
N PHE A 201 -16.44 -13.66 -16.10
CA PHE A 201 -16.92 -14.73 -15.22
C PHE A 201 -18.28 -14.41 -14.61
N MET A 202 -18.46 -13.20 -14.09
CA MET A 202 -19.75 -12.74 -13.55
C MET A 202 -20.84 -12.67 -14.61
N GLY A 203 -20.51 -12.22 -15.82
CA GLY A 203 -21.44 -12.18 -16.95
C GLY A 203 -21.93 -13.58 -17.34
N LEU A 204 -21.04 -14.57 -17.36
CA LEU A 204 -21.42 -15.97 -17.55
C LEU A 204 -22.24 -16.48 -16.37
N PHE A 205 -21.76 -16.29 -15.14
CA PHE A 205 -22.40 -16.80 -13.93
C PHE A 205 -23.84 -16.29 -13.74
N GLN A 206 -24.07 -15.00 -14.00
CA GLN A 206 -25.40 -14.40 -13.99
C GLN A 206 -26.20 -14.74 -15.25
N GLY A 207 -25.57 -14.72 -16.43
CA GLY A 207 -26.24 -14.93 -17.71
C GLY A 207 -26.68 -16.37 -17.97
N THR A 208 -26.04 -17.36 -17.35
CA THR A 208 -26.42 -18.79 -17.46
C THR A 208 -27.40 -19.24 -16.38
N GLY A 209 -27.86 -18.35 -15.49
CA GLY A 209 -28.74 -18.71 -14.38
C GLY A 209 -28.08 -19.56 -13.27
N MET A 210 -26.74 -19.72 -13.28
CA MET A 210 -26.03 -20.45 -12.23
C MET A 210 -26.17 -19.77 -10.87
N ALA A 211 -26.24 -18.44 -10.85
CA ALA A 211 -26.45 -17.66 -9.64
C ALA A 211 -27.81 -17.91 -8.96
N GLU A 212 -28.83 -18.29 -9.72
CA GLU A 212 -30.19 -18.52 -9.23
C GLU A 212 -30.41 -19.98 -8.78
N ALA A 213 -29.51 -20.88 -9.17
CA ALA A 213 -29.55 -22.29 -8.82
C ALA A 213 -28.80 -22.64 -7.51
N LEU A 214 -28.15 -21.65 -6.88
CA LEU A 214 -27.44 -21.73 -5.60
C LEU A 214 -28.27 -21.08 -4.49
#